data_AF-A0A0L8I8G1-F1
#
_entry.id   AF-A0A0L8I8G1-F1
#
_cell.length_a   1.000
_cell.length_b   1.000
_cell.length_c   1.000
_cell.angle_alpha   90.00
_cell.angle_beta   90.00
_cell.angle_gamma   90.00
#
_symmetry.space_group_name_H-M   'P 1'
#
loop_
_entity.id
_entity.type
_entity.pdbx_description
1 polymer ?
#
loop_
_entity_poly.entity_id
_entity_poly.type
_entity_poly.pdbx_seq_one_letter_code
_entity_poly.pdbx_strand_id
1 'polypeptide(L)'
;MKLNTGETVIYSGRVDEIHRSGVAFMMSKDAESTLMERKPVSERISTARFYSKFIKLTVSDVYAPTTDAEDEVKDTFYEQLQTVVENVHKLDMVIVTGDMNAKAGANNKGNERIMGKHGTGIINSNGERFIEFCGINDLVITGTNNKTTNQIDYTLVKCKYRSSIKDIQVMRGTDVASDHQLVRSQVKLKLRKHLYKTKTDPRTKYDTCKLQNQIIKRKFIMELKNKFALLEAIPEDIDIERKWKNFDKAFNQITEE
;
A
#
# COMPACT_ATOMS: atom_id res chain seq x y z
N MET A 1 28.78 1.25 8.25
CA MET A 1 29.18 0.95 9.64
C MET A 1 28.63 -0.41 10.01
N LYS A 2 29.37 -1.27 10.73
CA LYS A 2 28.80 -2.47 11.34
C LYS A 2 28.57 -2.21 12.82
N LEU A 3 27.41 -2.60 13.34
CA LEU A 3 27.08 -2.51 14.75
C LEU A 3 27.60 -3.74 15.51
N ASN A 4 27.75 -3.63 16.82
CA ASN A 4 28.16 -4.74 17.69
C ASN A 4 27.17 -5.91 17.66
N THR A 5 25.90 -5.61 17.37
CA THR A 5 24.80 -6.57 17.20
C THR A 5 24.86 -7.30 15.84
N GLY A 6 25.73 -6.86 14.92
CA GLY A 6 26.05 -7.54 13.67
C GLY A 6 25.31 -7.02 12.44
N GLU A 7 24.42 -6.05 12.59
CA GLU A 7 23.78 -5.34 11.49
C GLU A 7 24.75 -4.37 10.79
N THR A 8 24.49 -4.16 9.51
CA THR A 8 25.23 -3.22 8.67
C THR A 8 24.38 -2.01 8.36
N VAL A 9 24.90 -0.83 8.68
CA VAL A 9 24.28 0.47 8.40
C VAL A 9 24.99 1.13 7.22
N ILE A 10 24.21 1.51 6.20
CA ILE A 10 24.62 2.36 5.10
C ILE A 10 23.91 3.71 5.28
N TYR A 11 24.69 4.78 5.37
CA TYR A 11 24.19 6.14 5.55
C TYR A 11 24.43 6.97 4.29
N SER A 12 23.45 7.80 3.94
CA SER A 12 23.56 8.86 2.94
C SER A 12 23.06 10.14 3.57
N GLY A 13 23.90 11.17 3.63
CA GLY A 13 23.56 12.42 4.29
C GLY A 13 24.53 13.51 3.90
N ARG A 14 24.46 14.63 4.61
CA ARG A 14 25.36 15.75 4.38
C ARG A 14 26.79 15.40 4.73
N VAL A 15 27.72 16.03 4.00
CA VAL A 15 29.16 15.92 4.22
C VAL A 15 29.65 17.02 5.17
N ASP A 16 28.85 18.08 5.38
CA ASP A 16 29.14 19.14 6.35
C ASP A 16 28.83 18.67 7.79
N GLU A 17 29.34 19.39 8.79
CA GLU A 17 29.08 19.11 10.22
C GLU A 17 27.65 19.50 10.65
N ILE A 18 26.77 19.81 9.70
CA ILE A 18 25.38 20.18 9.98
C ILE A 18 24.57 18.89 9.98
N HIS A 19 24.18 18.42 11.16
CA HIS A 19 23.30 17.26 11.34
C HIS A 19 21.83 17.56 10.98
N ARG A 20 21.59 17.94 9.72
CA ARG A 20 20.26 18.10 9.13
C ARG A 20 20.14 17.17 7.92
N SER A 21 18.96 16.58 7.72
CA SER A 21 18.73 15.54 6.71
C SER A 21 19.50 14.24 6.97
N GLY A 22 19.39 13.28 6.05
CA GLY A 22 20.04 11.98 6.13
C GLY A 22 19.05 10.83 6.04
N VAL A 23 19.43 9.80 5.30
CA VAL A 23 18.69 8.56 5.13
C VAL A 23 19.64 7.38 5.33
N ALA A 24 19.12 6.26 5.81
CA ALA A 24 19.97 5.13 6.18
C ALA A 24 19.28 3.78 6.04
N PHE A 25 20.01 2.82 5.47
CA PHE A 25 19.63 1.42 5.52
C PHE A 25 20.35 0.74 6.66
N MET A 26 19.60 0.20 7.61
CA MET A 26 20.09 -0.80 8.57
C MET A 26 19.64 -2.18 8.11
N MET A 27 20.59 -3.11 7.99
CA MET A 27 20.35 -4.43 7.40
C MET A 27 20.87 -5.54 8.30
N SER A 28 20.12 -6.64 8.38
CA SER A 28 20.63 -7.89 8.95
C SER A 28 21.77 -8.47 8.10
N LYS A 29 22.53 -9.40 8.67
CA LYS A 29 23.60 -10.12 7.94
C LYS A 29 23.10 -10.79 6.67
N ASP A 30 21.91 -11.38 6.73
CA ASP A 30 21.29 -12.05 5.58
C ASP A 30 20.96 -11.04 4.47
N ALA A 31 20.36 -9.90 4.83
CA ALA A 31 20.06 -8.85 3.86
C ALA A 31 21.34 -8.26 3.25
N GLU A 32 22.36 -7.99 4.07
CA GLU A 32 23.68 -7.54 3.62
C GLU A 32 24.30 -8.52 2.61
N SER A 33 24.23 -9.83 2.88
CA SER A 33 24.80 -10.85 1.99
C SER A 33 24.17 -10.88 0.59
N THR A 34 22.96 -10.33 0.46
CA THR A 34 22.24 -10.23 -0.81
C THR A 34 22.37 -8.85 -1.46
N LEU A 35 23.01 -7.88 -0.81
CA LEU A 35 23.19 -6.54 -1.34
C LEU A 35 24.08 -6.58 -2.60
N MET A 36 23.53 -6.13 -3.72
CA MET A 36 24.22 -6.06 -5.01
C MET A 36 24.80 -4.69 -5.27
N GLU A 37 24.07 -3.65 -4.90
CA GLU A 37 24.41 -2.25 -5.21
C GLU A 37 23.84 -1.33 -4.14
N ARG A 38 24.61 -0.31 -3.76
CA ARG A 38 24.14 0.82 -2.95
C ARG A 38 24.45 2.10 -3.71
N LYS A 39 23.51 3.04 -3.72
CA LYS A 39 23.69 4.34 -4.36
C LYS A 39 23.19 5.45 -3.45
N PRO A 40 24.09 6.22 -2.81
CA PRO A 40 23.70 7.49 -2.19
C PRO A 40 23.39 8.47 -3.32
N VAL A 41 22.12 8.87 -3.46
CA VAL A 41 21.68 9.76 -4.54
C VAL A 41 21.77 11.21 -4.10
N SER A 42 21.29 11.50 -2.89
CA SER A 42 21.40 12.80 -2.23
C SER A 42 21.38 12.63 -0.71
N GLU A 43 21.42 13.75 0.02
CA GLU A 43 21.21 13.77 1.48
C GLU A 43 19.82 13.24 1.91
N ARG A 44 18.89 13.11 0.96
CA ARG A 44 17.49 12.76 1.19
C ARG A 44 17.03 11.51 0.47
N ILE A 45 17.87 10.93 -0.39
CA ILE A 45 17.53 9.75 -1.17
C ILE A 45 18.72 8.80 -1.19
N SER A 46 18.48 7.56 -0.81
CA SER A 46 19.44 6.47 -0.95
C SER A 46 18.75 5.24 -1.52
N THR A 47 19.45 4.50 -2.37
CA THR A 47 18.90 3.26 -2.93
C THR A 47 19.81 2.07 -2.66
N ALA A 48 19.18 0.92 -2.45
CA ALA A 48 19.84 -0.35 -2.25
C ALA A 48 19.15 -1.42 -3.10
N ARG A 49 19.95 -2.17 -3.84
CA ARG A 49 19.50 -3.26 -4.71
C ARG A 49 19.93 -4.59 -4.12
N PHE A 50 18.99 -5.51 -3.99
CA PHE A 50 19.17 -6.82 -3.39
C PHE A 50 18.89 -7.93 -4.38
N TYR A 51 19.73 -8.96 -4.32
CA TYR A 51 19.50 -10.22 -5.00
C TYR A 51 18.39 -10.99 -4.30
N SER A 52 17.49 -11.58 -5.07
CA SER A 52 16.62 -12.64 -4.57
C SER A 52 16.43 -13.70 -5.64
N LYS A 53 16.07 -14.91 -5.22
CA LYS A 53 15.91 -16.07 -6.10
C LYS A 53 14.94 -15.84 -7.26
N PHE A 54 13.89 -15.04 -7.05
CA PHE A 54 12.79 -14.91 -8.03
C PHE A 54 12.75 -13.54 -8.70
N ILE A 55 12.97 -12.48 -7.95
CA ILE A 55 12.89 -11.10 -8.44
C ILE A 55 13.83 -10.22 -7.63
N LYS A 56 14.73 -9.51 -8.30
CA LYS A 56 15.59 -8.54 -7.63
C LYS A 56 14.75 -7.43 -6.99
N LEU A 57 15.18 -6.94 -5.86
CA LEU A 57 14.48 -5.92 -5.10
C LEU A 57 15.31 -4.64 -5.09
N THR A 58 14.72 -3.52 -5.48
CA THR A 58 15.31 -2.20 -5.29
C THR A 58 14.48 -1.46 -4.26
N VAL A 59 15.12 -1.06 -3.16
CA VAL A 59 14.52 -0.24 -2.11
C VAL A 59 15.14 1.15 -2.18
N SER A 60 14.31 2.17 -2.21
CA SER A 60 14.72 3.57 -2.09
C SER A 60 14.21 4.12 -0.78
N ASP A 61 15.13 4.56 0.09
CA ASP A 61 14.82 5.28 1.33
C ASP A 61 14.83 6.78 1.04
N VAL A 62 13.78 7.47 1.48
CA VAL A 62 13.54 8.87 1.13
C VAL A 62 13.14 9.72 2.32
N TYR A 63 13.63 10.96 2.33
CA TYR A 63 13.25 12.00 3.28
C TYR A 63 12.92 13.30 2.54
N ALA A 64 11.65 13.47 2.18
CA ALA A 64 11.21 14.62 1.40
C ALA A 64 11.33 15.94 2.19
N PRO A 65 11.51 17.08 1.50
CA PRO A 65 11.45 18.40 2.14
C PRO A 65 10.13 18.64 2.87
N THR A 66 10.16 19.45 3.93
CA THR A 66 8.97 19.83 4.69
C THR A 66 8.02 20.69 3.83
N THR A 67 6.76 20.81 4.26
CA THR A 67 5.76 21.62 3.52
C THR A 67 6.17 23.10 3.41
N ASP A 68 6.94 23.60 4.38
CA ASP A 68 7.40 25.00 4.44
C ASP A 68 8.69 25.27 3.65
N ALA A 69 9.30 24.23 3.06
CA ALA A 69 10.47 24.42 2.20
C ALA A 69 10.10 25.19 0.92
N GLU A 70 11.08 25.86 0.32
CA GLU A 70 10.93 26.52 -0.99
C GLU A 70 10.50 25.50 -2.06
N ASP A 71 9.70 25.95 -3.03
CA ASP A 71 9.16 25.06 -4.06
C ASP A 71 10.27 24.52 -4.97
N GLU A 72 11.33 25.29 -5.20
CA GLU A 72 12.53 24.85 -5.92
C GLU A 72 13.20 23.64 -5.27
N VAL A 73 13.24 23.60 -3.92
CA VAL A 73 13.80 22.48 -3.15
C VAL A 73 12.93 21.24 -3.28
N LYS A 74 11.59 21.42 -3.25
CA LYS A 74 10.63 20.33 -3.44
C LYS A 74 10.71 19.77 -4.86
N ASP A 75 10.76 20.63 -5.86
CA ASP A 75 10.80 20.25 -7.27
C ASP A 75 12.09 19.50 -7.59
N THR A 76 13.23 20.00 -7.12
CA THR A 76 14.53 19.31 -7.23
C THR A 76 14.48 17.91 -6.60
N PHE A 77 13.86 17.76 -5.42
CA PHE A 77 13.70 16.46 -4.78
C PHE A 77 12.87 15.49 -5.61
N TYR A 78 11.71 15.92 -6.13
CA TYR A 78 10.85 15.07 -6.95
C TYR A 78 11.47 14.71 -8.30
N GLU A 79 12.23 15.61 -8.93
CA GLU A 79 13.00 15.33 -10.15
C GLU A 79 14.08 14.26 -9.91
N GLN A 80 14.81 14.36 -8.80
CA GLN A 80 15.78 13.34 -8.39
C GLN A 80 15.10 12.00 -8.12
N LEU A 81 13.97 12.01 -7.41
CA LEU A 81 13.21 10.80 -7.10
C LEU A 81 12.63 10.15 -8.38
N GLN A 82 12.17 10.96 -9.33
CA GLN A 82 11.72 10.52 -10.65
C GLN A 82 12.85 9.79 -11.39
N THR A 83 14.02 10.42 -11.46
CA THR A 83 15.23 9.85 -12.07
C THR A 83 15.61 8.53 -11.41
N VAL A 84 15.48 8.43 -10.09
CA VAL A 84 15.74 7.18 -9.35
C VAL A 84 14.79 6.07 -9.80
N VAL A 85 13.48 6.31 -9.83
CA VAL A 85 12.48 5.30 -10.19
C VAL A 85 12.58 4.87 -11.65
N GLU A 86 12.89 5.80 -12.56
CA GLU A 86 13.07 5.52 -13.99
C GLU A 86 14.31 4.67 -14.28
N ASN A 87 15.39 4.91 -13.56
CA ASN A 87 16.64 4.17 -13.71
C ASN A 87 16.61 2.79 -13.06
N VAL A 88 15.56 2.45 -12.28
CA VAL A 88 15.44 1.10 -11.74
C VAL A 88 15.26 0.10 -12.87
N HIS A 89 16.02 -0.99 -12.80
CA HIS A 89 15.94 -2.07 -13.76
C HIS A 89 14.51 -2.64 -13.87
N LYS A 90 13.97 -2.74 -15.10
CA LYS A 90 12.54 -3.03 -15.37
C LYS A 90 12.01 -4.32 -14.74
N LEU A 91 12.89 -5.32 -14.56
CA LEU A 91 12.55 -6.61 -13.97
C LEU A 91 12.51 -6.59 -12.44
N ASP A 92 13.04 -5.54 -11.82
CA ASP A 92 13.15 -5.46 -10.37
C ASP A 92 11.80 -5.05 -9.75
N MET A 93 11.56 -5.52 -8.53
CA MET A 93 10.52 -4.99 -7.67
C MET A 93 11.03 -3.68 -7.08
N VAL A 94 10.28 -2.59 -7.27
CA VAL A 94 10.61 -1.28 -6.71
C VAL A 94 9.77 -1.05 -5.46
N ILE A 95 10.45 -0.72 -4.37
CA ILE A 95 9.87 -0.18 -3.14
C ILE A 95 10.49 1.20 -2.91
N VAL A 96 9.66 2.21 -2.72
CA VAL A 96 10.09 3.51 -2.20
C VAL A 96 9.49 3.63 -0.82
N THR A 97 10.27 3.98 0.20
CA THR A 97 9.79 4.06 1.58
C THR A 97 10.48 5.17 2.32
N GLY A 98 9.84 5.70 3.34
CA GLY A 98 10.38 6.76 4.18
C GLY A 98 9.38 7.88 4.38
N ASP A 99 9.87 9.01 4.87
CA ASP A 99 9.07 10.18 5.16
C ASP A 99 8.93 11.07 3.92
N MET A 100 7.70 11.13 3.40
CA MET A 100 7.36 11.94 2.23
C MET A 100 6.94 13.37 2.60
N ASN A 101 6.83 13.70 3.89
CA ASN A 101 6.32 14.99 4.37
C ASN A 101 5.02 15.43 3.67
N ALA A 102 4.21 14.46 3.29
CA ALA A 102 3.07 14.62 2.39
C ALA A 102 1.81 14.06 3.05
N LYS A 103 0.71 14.81 2.98
CA LYS A 103 -0.61 14.32 3.35
C LYS A 103 -1.37 14.07 2.07
N ALA A 104 -1.61 12.80 1.72
CA ALA A 104 -2.34 12.45 0.50
C ALA A 104 -3.86 12.77 0.60
N GLY A 105 -4.37 12.96 1.81
CA GLY A 105 -5.78 13.26 2.06
C GLY A 105 -6.71 12.05 1.94
N ALA A 106 -7.98 12.26 2.31
CA ALA A 106 -9.02 11.22 2.27
C ALA A 106 -9.69 11.05 0.90
N ASN A 107 -9.63 12.05 0.03
CA ASN A 107 -10.27 12.02 -1.28
C ASN A 107 -9.40 11.25 -2.28
N ASN A 108 -9.86 10.08 -2.71
CA ASN A 108 -9.16 9.27 -3.71
C ASN A 108 -9.80 9.34 -5.11
N LYS A 109 -10.78 10.23 -5.34
CA LYS A 109 -11.48 10.33 -6.62
C LYS A 109 -10.50 10.67 -7.75
N GLY A 110 -10.46 9.84 -8.79
CA GLY A 110 -9.50 9.96 -9.90
C GLY A 110 -8.13 9.34 -9.64
N ASN A 111 -7.84 8.93 -8.41
CA ASN A 111 -6.58 8.32 -7.97
C ASN A 111 -6.78 6.92 -7.36
N GLU A 112 -7.92 6.27 -7.60
CA GLU A 112 -8.32 5.00 -6.96
C GLU A 112 -7.36 3.85 -7.23
N ARG A 113 -6.61 3.94 -8.32
CA ARG A 113 -5.59 2.95 -8.70
C ARG A 113 -4.40 2.98 -7.76
N ILE A 114 -3.95 4.18 -7.38
CA ILE A 114 -2.75 4.42 -6.57
C ILE A 114 -3.06 4.65 -5.09
N MET A 115 -4.27 5.12 -4.75
CA MET A 115 -4.69 5.41 -3.38
C MET A 115 -5.69 4.38 -2.86
N GLY A 116 -5.54 4.04 -1.56
CA GLY A 116 -6.54 3.28 -0.82
C GLY A 116 -7.79 4.10 -0.51
N LYS A 117 -8.86 3.43 -0.02
CA LYS A 117 -10.12 4.09 0.41
C LYS A 117 -10.05 4.71 1.80
N HIS A 118 -8.94 4.51 2.51
CA HIS A 118 -8.78 4.86 3.92
C HIS A 118 -7.75 5.97 4.12
N GLY A 119 -7.55 6.81 3.10
CA GLY A 119 -6.74 8.03 3.26
C GLY A 119 -7.32 8.91 4.37
N THR A 120 -6.45 9.66 5.06
CA THR A 120 -6.83 10.56 6.14
C THR A 120 -6.25 11.96 5.90
N GLY A 121 -6.85 12.94 6.57
CA GLY A 121 -6.39 14.33 6.53
C GLY A 121 -6.82 15.11 5.30
N ILE A 122 -6.39 16.36 5.28
CA ILE A 122 -6.53 17.29 4.16
C ILE A 122 -5.21 17.22 3.37
N ILE A 123 -5.33 17.18 2.05
CA ILE A 123 -4.18 17.20 1.15
C ILE A 123 -3.38 18.50 1.34
N ASN A 124 -2.06 18.41 1.45
CA ASN A 124 -1.16 19.58 1.45
C ASN A 124 -0.43 19.70 0.09
N SER A 125 0.32 20.78 -0.13
CA SER A 125 1.08 21.00 -1.37
C SER A 125 2.04 19.84 -1.70
N ASN A 126 2.73 19.31 -0.71
CA ASN A 126 3.56 18.10 -0.87
C ASN A 126 2.73 16.87 -1.27
N GLY A 127 1.50 16.76 -0.75
CA GLY A 127 0.54 15.70 -1.07
C GLY A 127 0.12 15.69 -2.53
N GLU A 128 -0.04 16.85 -3.16
CA GLU A 128 -0.36 16.96 -4.59
C GLU A 128 0.78 16.41 -5.45
N ARG A 129 2.01 16.89 -5.23
CA ARG A 129 3.22 16.39 -5.91
C ARG A 129 3.42 14.91 -5.70
N PHE A 130 3.20 14.44 -4.48
CA PHE A 130 3.33 13.04 -4.11
C PHE A 130 2.34 12.14 -4.88
N ILE A 131 1.08 12.53 -4.97
CA ILE A 131 0.05 11.79 -5.70
C ILE A 131 0.33 11.80 -7.20
N GLU A 132 0.72 12.95 -7.76
CA GLU A 132 1.11 13.08 -9.16
C GLU A 132 2.29 12.15 -9.50
N PHE A 133 3.36 12.21 -8.71
CA PHE A 133 4.51 11.32 -8.83
C PHE A 133 4.09 9.85 -8.78
N CYS A 134 3.21 9.47 -7.84
CA CYS A 134 2.70 8.11 -7.76
C CYS A 134 1.89 7.70 -9.00
N GLY A 135 1.09 8.62 -9.53
CA GLY A 135 0.27 8.42 -10.73
C GLY A 135 1.12 8.16 -11.97
N ILE A 136 2.10 9.04 -12.23
CA ILE A 136 3.04 8.93 -13.36
C ILE A 136 3.80 7.59 -13.30
N ASN A 137 4.22 7.19 -12.10
CA ASN A 137 5.07 6.02 -11.92
C ASN A 137 4.30 4.72 -11.65
N ASP A 138 2.97 4.70 -11.71
CA ASP A 138 2.16 3.54 -11.33
C ASP A 138 2.53 2.99 -9.93
N LEU A 139 2.83 3.86 -8.96
CA LEU A 139 3.14 3.49 -7.58
C LEU A 139 1.88 3.55 -6.72
N VAL A 140 1.60 2.48 -5.98
CA VAL A 140 0.49 2.44 -5.03
C VAL A 140 1.00 2.95 -3.69
N ILE A 141 0.28 3.90 -3.12
CA ILE A 141 0.43 4.37 -1.75
C ILE A 141 -0.18 3.30 -0.85
N THR A 142 0.68 2.63 -0.09
CA THR A 142 0.26 1.52 0.77
C THR A 142 0.27 1.95 2.24
N GLY A 143 -0.61 1.36 3.06
CA GLY A 143 -0.67 1.65 4.49
C GLY A 143 -1.53 2.86 4.89
N THR A 144 -2.44 3.37 4.03
CA THR A 144 -3.40 4.39 4.46
C THR A 144 -4.33 3.83 5.55
N ASN A 145 -4.15 4.28 6.78
CA ASN A 145 -4.90 3.81 7.94
C ASN A 145 -5.79 4.93 8.47
N ASN A 146 -7.09 4.66 8.58
CA ASN A 146 -8.09 5.61 9.04
C ASN A 146 -7.90 6.12 10.49
N LYS A 147 -6.97 5.53 11.25
CA LYS A 147 -6.71 5.89 12.64
C LYS A 147 -5.55 6.87 12.83
N THR A 148 -4.73 7.14 11.81
CA THR A 148 -3.54 8.00 11.96
C THR A 148 -3.84 9.41 11.46
N THR A 149 -3.65 10.40 12.32
CA THR A 149 -3.98 11.81 12.08
C THR A 149 -2.97 12.51 11.18
N ASN A 150 -1.68 12.22 11.34
CA ASN A 150 -0.58 12.76 10.53
C ASN A 150 0.27 11.61 10.00
N GLN A 151 -0.18 10.99 8.90
CA GLN A 151 0.62 10.01 8.18
C GLN A 151 1.50 10.75 7.17
N ILE A 152 2.82 10.69 7.36
CA ILE A 152 3.83 11.28 6.47
C ILE A 152 4.86 10.24 6.02
N ASP A 153 5.00 9.16 6.78
CA ASP A 153 5.73 7.96 6.41
C ASP A 153 4.89 7.02 5.53
N TYR A 154 5.43 6.65 4.37
CA TYR A 154 4.75 5.77 3.42
C TYR A 154 5.67 4.67 2.92
N THR A 155 5.06 3.57 2.50
CA THR A 155 5.70 2.58 1.63
C THR A 155 4.94 2.60 0.30
N LEU A 156 5.67 2.73 -0.80
CA LEU A 156 5.16 2.75 -2.16
C LEU A 156 5.67 1.53 -2.91
N VAL A 157 4.79 0.89 -3.68
CA VAL A 157 5.14 -0.26 -4.50
C VAL A 157 4.45 -0.15 -5.85
N LYS A 158 5.13 -0.54 -6.94
CA LYS A 158 4.51 -0.58 -8.28
C LYS A 158 3.19 -1.36 -8.24
N CYS A 159 2.15 -0.85 -8.92
CA CYS A 159 0.81 -1.43 -8.99
C CYS A 159 0.82 -2.93 -9.29
N LYS A 160 1.71 -3.38 -10.20
CA LYS A 160 1.87 -4.81 -10.56
C LYS A 160 2.22 -5.71 -9.37
N TYR A 161 2.82 -5.17 -8.30
CA TYR A 161 3.22 -5.90 -7.09
C TYR A 161 2.35 -5.55 -5.88
N ARG A 162 1.20 -4.89 -6.05
CA ARG A 162 0.27 -4.57 -4.95
C ARG A 162 -0.12 -5.80 -4.12
N SER A 163 -0.29 -6.97 -4.77
CA SER A 163 -0.61 -8.24 -4.09
C SER A 163 0.56 -8.91 -3.37
N SER A 164 1.76 -8.33 -3.45
CA SER A 164 2.97 -8.79 -2.75
C SER A 164 3.07 -8.18 -1.35
N ILE A 165 2.46 -7.01 -1.13
CA ILE A 165 2.29 -6.44 0.19
C ILE A 165 1.34 -7.34 0.99
N LYS A 166 1.81 -7.83 2.14
CA LYS A 166 1.05 -8.68 3.05
C LYS A 166 0.38 -7.90 4.16
N ASP A 167 1.14 -7.00 4.75
CA ASP A 167 0.73 -6.26 5.92
C ASP A 167 1.54 -4.97 5.99
N ILE A 168 0.89 -3.87 6.39
CA ILE A 168 1.56 -2.60 6.69
C ILE A 168 0.93 -2.05 7.94
N GLN A 169 1.76 -1.85 8.97
CA GLN A 169 1.32 -1.44 10.29
C GLN A 169 2.16 -0.29 10.79
N VAL A 170 1.47 0.70 11.35
CA VAL A 170 2.10 1.75 12.14
C VAL A 170 2.21 1.23 13.57
N MET A 171 3.43 1.11 14.08
CA MET A 171 3.77 0.47 15.35
C MET A 171 3.63 1.47 16.50
N ARG A 172 2.39 1.65 16.97
CA ARG A 172 2.06 2.53 18.10
C ARG A 172 2.54 1.90 19.42
N GLY A 173 3.33 2.63 20.20
CA GLY A 173 3.88 2.15 21.48
C GLY A 173 5.32 1.63 21.40
N THR A 174 5.99 1.81 20.26
CA THR A 174 7.45 1.70 20.20
C THR A 174 8.03 2.99 20.77
N ASP A 175 8.80 2.88 21.86
CA ASP A 175 9.47 4.04 22.49
C ASP A 175 10.79 4.29 21.76
N VAL A 176 10.73 5.07 20.67
CA VAL A 176 11.88 5.37 19.82
C VAL A 176 12.41 6.80 20.07
N ALA A 177 11.94 7.50 21.12
CA ALA A 177 12.31 8.89 21.40
C ALA A 177 12.25 9.82 20.15
N SER A 178 11.30 9.54 19.25
CA SER A 178 11.02 10.31 18.04
C SER A 178 9.54 10.70 18.04
N ASP A 179 9.25 11.84 17.42
CA ASP A 179 7.90 12.31 17.11
C ASP A 179 7.24 11.52 15.96
N HIS A 180 8.02 10.70 15.24
CA HIS A 180 7.52 9.77 14.22
C HIS A 180 7.15 8.41 14.82
N GLN A 181 6.17 7.74 14.20
CA GLN A 181 5.81 6.36 14.52
C GLN A 181 6.46 5.40 13.53
N LEU A 182 7.08 4.34 14.03
CA LEU A 182 7.70 3.33 13.17
C LEU A 182 6.66 2.68 12.25
N VAL A 183 6.95 2.61 10.95
CA VAL A 183 6.14 1.88 9.96
C VAL A 183 6.80 0.55 9.63
N ARG A 184 6.04 -0.54 9.76
CA ARG A 184 6.47 -1.89 9.40
C ARG A 184 5.70 -2.37 8.17
N SER A 185 6.42 -2.73 7.12
CA SER A 185 5.84 -3.30 5.90
C SER A 185 6.34 -4.72 5.66
N GLN A 186 5.43 -5.70 5.57
CA GLN A 186 5.74 -7.07 5.24
C GLN A 186 5.50 -7.33 3.74
N VAL A 187 6.56 -7.67 3.01
CA VAL A 187 6.52 -7.85 1.56
C VAL A 187 6.94 -9.26 1.18
N LYS A 188 6.13 -9.93 0.35
CA LYS A 188 6.45 -11.24 -0.22
C LYS A 188 6.98 -11.08 -1.64
N LEU A 189 8.27 -11.33 -1.83
CA LEU A 189 8.88 -11.42 -3.16
C LEU A 189 8.39 -12.70 -3.85
N LYS A 190 7.66 -12.56 -4.96
CA LYS A 190 7.11 -13.67 -5.74
C LYS A 190 7.05 -13.30 -7.21
N LEU A 191 7.14 -14.30 -8.08
CA LEU A 191 6.82 -14.13 -9.50
C LEU A 191 5.34 -13.79 -9.64
N ARG A 192 5.03 -12.91 -10.60
CA ARG A 192 3.64 -12.67 -10.99
C ARG A 192 3.16 -13.93 -11.71
N LYS A 193 2.16 -14.61 -11.15
CA LYS A 193 1.41 -15.62 -11.91
C LYS A 193 0.76 -14.89 -13.07
N HIS A 194 1.06 -15.30 -14.31
CA HIS A 194 0.29 -14.84 -15.46
C HIS A 194 -1.11 -15.41 -15.28
N LEU A 195 -2.02 -14.56 -14.82
CA LEU A 195 -3.43 -14.87 -14.85
C LEU A 195 -3.80 -14.80 -16.33
N TYR A 196 -3.89 -15.95 -17.01
CA TYR A 196 -4.90 -16.07 -18.04
C TYR A 196 -6.19 -15.53 -17.43
N LYS A 197 -7.03 -14.83 -18.21
CA LYS A 197 -8.41 -14.59 -17.80
C LYS A 197 -9.13 -15.95 -17.71
N THR A 198 -8.71 -16.84 -16.81
CA THR A 198 -9.61 -17.81 -16.22
C THR A 198 -10.71 -16.96 -15.67
N LYS A 199 -11.93 -17.15 -16.20
CA LYS A 199 -13.16 -16.56 -15.71
C LYS A 199 -13.10 -16.62 -14.18
N THR A 200 -12.61 -15.56 -13.55
CA THR A 200 -12.81 -15.37 -12.13
C THR A 200 -14.31 -15.34 -12.03
N ASP A 201 -14.88 -16.26 -11.28
CA ASP A 201 -16.29 -16.19 -10.90
C ASP A 201 -16.55 -14.74 -10.51
N PRO A 202 -17.25 -13.96 -11.36
CA PRO A 202 -17.37 -12.55 -11.15
C PRO A 202 -18.11 -12.45 -9.84
N ARG A 203 -17.47 -11.92 -8.78
CA ARG A 203 -18.21 -11.54 -7.57
C ARG A 203 -19.38 -10.70 -8.04
N THR A 204 -20.58 -11.28 -8.00
CA THR A 204 -21.79 -10.65 -8.51
C THR A 204 -21.95 -9.35 -7.75
N LYS A 205 -21.76 -8.23 -8.46
CA LYS A 205 -21.95 -6.91 -7.87
C LYS A 205 -23.44 -6.62 -7.95
N TYR A 206 -24.13 -6.76 -6.82
CA TYR A 206 -25.53 -6.36 -6.72
C TYR A 206 -25.64 -4.84 -6.73
N ASP A 207 -26.62 -4.33 -7.47
CA ASP A 207 -26.92 -2.91 -7.52
C ASP A 207 -27.68 -2.50 -6.25
N THR A 208 -26.92 -2.25 -5.18
CA THR A 208 -27.47 -1.85 -3.87
C THR A 208 -28.14 -0.47 -3.91
N CYS A 209 -27.92 0.33 -4.96
CA CYS A 209 -28.58 1.63 -5.11
C CYS A 209 -30.10 1.46 -5.32
N LYS A 210 -30.54 0.36 -5.93
CA LYS A 210 -31.96 0.05 -6.11
C LYS A 210 -32.72 -0.11 -4.78
N LEU A 211 -32.03 -0.50 -3.71
CA LEU A 211 -32.60 -0.65 -2.36
C LEU A 211 -32.88 0.70 -1.66
N GLN A 212 -32.46 1.83 -2.24
CA GLN A 212 -32.85 3.15 -1.76
C GLN A 212 -34.33 3.45 -2.05
N ASN A 213 -34.91 2.84 -3.09
CA ASN A 213 -36.33 2.91 -3.35
C ASN A 213 -37.10 2.04 -2.35
N GLN A 214 -37.98 2.67 -1.55
CA GLN A 214 -38.73 1.97 -0.50
C GLN A 214 -39.64 0.85 -1.04
N ILE A 215 -40.15 0.96 -2.27
CA ILE A 215 -41.00 -0.06 -2.89
C ILE A 215 -40.17 -1.30 -3.21
N ILE A 216 -39.02 -1.12 -3.85
CA ILE A 216 -38.09 -2.19 -4.21
C ILE A 216 -37.56 -2.88 -2.95
N LYS A 217 -37.19 -2.09 -1.93
CA LYS A 217 -36.74 -2.60 -0.63
C LYS A 217 -37.79 -3.49 0.05
N ARG A 218 -39.06 -3.07 0.07
CA ARG A 218 -40.15 -3.86 0.69
C ARG A 218 -40.41 -5.15 -0.08
N LYS A 219 -40.44 -5.09 -1.41
CA LYS A 219 -40.59 -6.26 -2.28
C LYS A 219 -39.46 -7.27 -2.03
N PHE A 220 -38.21 -6.81 -2.05
CA PHE A 220 -37.02 -7.62 -1.77
C PHE A 220 -37.09 -8.29 -0.39
N ILE A 221 -37.42 -7.54 0.66
CA ILE A 221 -37.55 -8.09 2.03
C ILE A 221 -38.64 -9.17 2.10
N MET A 222 -39.77 -8.96 1.42
CA MET A 222 -40.88 -9.90 1.40
C MET A 222 -40.50 -11.21 0.67
N GLU A 223 -39.89 -11.11 -0.51
CA GLU A 223 -39.41 -12.28 -1.26
C GLU A 223 -38.31 -13.03 -0.51
N LEU A 224 -37.42 -12.31 0.16
CA LEU A 224 -36.40 -12.87 1.02
C LEU A 224 -37.02 -13.68 2.16
N LYS A 225 -37.97 -13.10 2.90
CA LYS A 225 -38.68 -13.81 3.98
C LYS A 225 -39.43 -15.05 3.48
N ASN A 226 -40.12 -14.94 2.33
CA ASN A 226 -40.86 -16.06 1.76
C ASN A 226 -39.96 -17.22 1.34
N LYS A 227 -38.82 -16.93 0.69
CA LYS A 227 -37.86 -17.97 0.30
C LYS A 227 -37.14 -18.57 1.52
N PHE A 228 -36.91 -17.81 2.59
CA PHE A 228 -36.28 -18.33 3.82
C PHE A 228 -37.22 -19.15 4.70
N ALA A 229 -38.52 -18.84 4.74
CA ALA A 229 -39.50 -19.67 5.45
C ALA A 229 -39.55 -21.12 4.91
N LEU A 230 -39.28 -21.31 3.61
CA LEU A 230 -39.16 -22.64 2.98
C LEU A 230 -37.88 -23.38 3.37
N LEU A 231 -36.82 -22.68 3.79
CA LEU A 231 -35.54 -23.26 4.20
C LEU A 231 -35.54 -23.69 5.68
N GLU A 232 -36.35 -23.06 6.53
CA GLU A 232 -36.55 -23.48 7.94
C GLU A 232 -37.32 -24.80 8.08
N ALA A 233 -38.06 -25.22 7.04
CA ALA A 233 -38.76 -26.51 7.00
C ALA A 233 -37.84 -27.71 6.68
N ILE A 234 -36.53 -27.48 6.53
CA ILE A 234 -35.54 -28.50 6.20
C ILE A 234 -35.06 -29.21 7.49
N PRO A 235 -34.99 -30.55 7.54
CA PRO A 235 -34.54 -31.30 8.71
C PRO A 235 -33.17 -30.85 9.23
N GLU A 236 -33.00 -30.83 10.56
CA GLU A 236 -31.77 -30.35 11.21
C GLU A 236 -30.51 -31.15 10.82
N ASP A 237 -30.68 -32.40 10.36
CA ASP A 237 -29.63 -33.37 10.01
C ASP A 237 -28.84 -33.08 8.72
N ILE A 238 -29.08 -31.94 8.05
CA ILE A 238 -28.31 -31.58 6.84
C ILE A 238 -26.98 -30.89 7.19
N ASP A 239 -25.92 -31.37 6.52
CA ASP A 239 -24.57 -30.80 6.50
C ASP A 239 -24.56 -29.26 6.34
N ILE A 240 -23.75 -28.60 7.17
CA ILE A 240 -23.60 -27.14 7.25
C ILE A 240 -23.18 -26.55 5.89
N GLU A 241 -22.31 -27.25 5.15
CA GLU A 241 -21.86 -26.77 3.84
C GLU A 241 -23.01 -26.75 2.82
N ARG A 242 -23.92 -27.72 2.91
CA ARG A 242 -25.11 -27.80 2.07
C ARG A 242 -26.16 -26.77 2.46
N LYS A 243 -26.32 -26.48 3.76
CA LYS A 243 -27.15 -25.35 4.25
C LYS A 243 -26.62 -24.01 3.70
N TRP A 244 -25.31 -23.80 3.73
CA TRP A 244 -24.69 -22.59 3.19
C TRP A 244 -24.86 -22.45 1.66
N LYS A 245 -24.71 -23.53 0.89
CA LYS A 245 -24.96 -23.50 -0.57
C LYS A 245 -26.42 -23.18 -0.91
N ASN A 246 -27.37 -23.71 -0.16
CA ASN A 246 -28.78 -23.38 -0.34
C ASN A 246 -29.08 -21.91 -0.01
N PHE A 247 -28.46 -21.40 1.06
CA PHE A 247 -28.54 -19.99 1.45
C PHE A 247 -28.03 -19.07 0.32
N ASP A 248 -26.81 -19.33 -0.17
CA ASP A 248 -26.17 -18.53 -1.21
C ASP A 248 -27.00 -18.53 -2.51
N LYS A 249 -27.53 -19.70 -2.90
CA LYS A 249 -28.39 -19.84 -4.08
C LYS A 249 -29.69 -19.05 -3.94
N ALA A 250 -30.37 -19.13 -2.80
CA ALA A 250 -31.63 -18.43 -2.57
C ALA A 250 -31.43 -16.91 -2.58
N PHE A 251 -30.35 -16.43 -1.96
CA PHE A 251 -29.99 -15.02 -1.95
C PHE A 251 -29.72 -14.49 -3.37
N ASN A 252 -28.90 -15.22 -4.13
CA ASN A 252 -28.51 -14.82 -5.49
C ASN A 252 -29.70 -14.72 -6.45
N GLN A 253 -30.66 -15.65 -6.35
CA GLN A 253 -31.87 -15.60 -7.17
C GLN A 253 -32.75 -14.37 -6.89
N ILE A 254 -32.87 -13.93 -5.64
CA ILE A 254 -33.69 -12.75 -5.31
C ILE A 254 -33.02 -11.47 -5.81
N THR A 255 -31.69 -11.43 -5.77
CA THR A 255 -30.93 -10.24 -6.20
C THR A 255 -30.84 -10.07 -7.72
N GLU A 256 -31.20 -11.08 -8.50
CA GLU A 256 -31.22 -11.05 -9.98
C GLU A 256 -32.57 -10.62 -10.58
N GLU A 257 -33.66 -10.61 -9.78
CA GLU A 257 -35.01 -10.15 -10.13
C GLU A 257 -35.18 -8.63 -9.98
#